data_AF-A0A960YI33-F1
#
_entry.id   AF-A0A960YI33-F1
#
_cell.length_a   1.000
_cell.length_b   1.000
_cell.length_c   1.000
_cell.angle_alpha   90.00
_cell.angle_beta   90.00
_cell.angle_gamma   90.00
#
_symmetry.space_group_name_H-M   'P 1'
#
loop_
_entity.id
_entity.type
_entity.pdbx_description
1 polymer ?
#
loop_
_entity_poly.entity_id
_entity_poly.type
_entity_poly.pdbx_seq_one_letter_code
_entity_poly.pdbx_strand_id
1 'polypeptide(L)'
;MTRRHATLFFIALLAPCAALAGVGDVHPTQIPGGLTALGDTLSLRWAEPLDCQLELGPTPENLLPLDGAAGGPGALDFVPDSLGLTPGAWTARLVSLVNAADTSLPFPLFIEADQAPLMLSPANGDTVPGGGVTLRWEPVLGVPYYHVLFSDQEILIEEDENGDPVIAGAAIVWQAITPSTSIAYGDVDPSGFFTGMNGNAAPLVPGPTYNWLVLNNYGNNPALSSTRQAGVSAFNVDGGSALDAPVLLAPAEGDTLQSDSVVFNWSAVDGASHYQFVLSRIVDEDGNEGAVGVFDQVTGQTSLELPASSLLVDSRYRWKVYALDESGQGTASAPREFVYVVASGRLKIRTRDDNGDVLAYVQVLLTPLGGGGSALPVVTGSSGGWDDDLSPGAYLLEASFDGHEDASAQAEVIEDSLRTVTLVLPPSPATLAGTVRD
;
A
#
# COMPACT_ATOMS: atom_id res chain seq x y z
N MET A 1 -35.52 12.80 1.54
CA MET A 1 -36.18 11.48 1.62
C MET A 1 -35.14 10.42 1.31
N THR A 2 -34.26 10.14 2.28
CA THR A 2 -34.16 8.84 3.01
C THR A 2 -33.79 7.62 2.16
N ARG A 3 -32.47 7.38 2.03
CA ARG A 3 -31.78 6.08 2.19
C ARG A 3 -30.36 6.39 2.70
N ARG A 4 -30.11 6.43 4.02
CA ARG A 4 -29.54 5.34 4.84
C ARG A 4 -28.39 4.60 4.15
N HIS A 5 -27.16 5.10 4.35
CA HIS A 5 -26.01 4.21 4.53
C HIS A 5 -26.28 3.39 5.79
N ALA A 6 -26.82 2.20 5.58
CA ALA A 6 -26.86 1.17 6.59
C ALA A 6 -25.51 0.45 6.50
N THR A 7 -24.52 0.94 7.23
CA THR A 7 -23.45 0.07 7.72
C THR A 7 -24.15 -0.93 8.64
N LEU A 8 -24.51 -2.08 8.08
CA LEU A 8 -24.99 -3.20 8.87
C LEU A 8 -23.83 -3.63 9.75
N PHE A 9 -23.87 -3.21 11.02
CA PHE A 9 -23.29 -3.97 12.11
C PHE A 9 -23.91 -5.36 12.09
N PHE A 10 -23.24 -6.32 11.46
CA PHE A 10 -23.43 -7.71 11.84
C PHE A 10 -22.69 -7.91 13.15
N ILE A 11 -23.42 -7.78 14.25
CA ILE A 11 -23.08 -8.46 15.50
C ILE A 11 -23.24 -9.95 15.17
N ALA A 12 -22.16 -10.58 14.73
CA ALA A 12 -22.06 -12.03 14.83
C ALA A 12 -22.00 -12.34 16.32
N LEU A 13 -23.14 -12.80 16.86
CA LEU A 13 -23.18 -13.49 18.14
C LEU A 13 -22.41 -14.81 17.94
N LEU A 14 -21.09 -14.74 18.02
CA LEU A 14 -20.25 -15.92 18.16
C LEU A 14 -20.51 -16.45 19.57
N ALA A 15 -21.11 -17.65 19.64
CA ALA A 15 -21.08 -18.45 20.84
C ALA A 15 -19.60 -18.59 21.27
N PRO A 16 -19.25 -18.39 22.55
CA PRO A 16 -17.88 -18.58 23.00
C PRO A 16 -17.56 -20.07 22.83
N CYS A 17 -16.72 -20.38 21.85
CA CYS A 17 -16.06 -21.66 21.80
C CYS A 17 -15.07 -21.64 22.95
N ALA A 18 -15.44 -22.29 24.05
CA ALA A 18 -14.56 -22.52 25.19
C ALA A 18 -13.48 -23.53 24.78
N ALA A 19 -12.46 -23.06 24.07
CA ALA A 19 -11.14 -23.67 24.05
C ALA A 19 -10.33 -23.04 25.19
N LEU A 20 -9.55 -23.85 25.90
CA LEU A 20 -8.89 -23.48 27.15
C LEU A 20 -7.97 -22.26 26.98
N ALA A 21 -8.52 -21.06 27.24
CA ALA A 21 -7.75 -19.86 27.54
C ALA A 21 -6.87 -20.11 28.76
N GLY A 22 -5.62 -19.66 28.72
CA GLY A 22 -4.88 -19.44 29.94
C GLY A 22 -5.74 -18.57 30.87
N VAL A 23 -5.98 -19.03 32.09
CA VAL A 23 -6.69 -18.22 33.08
C VAL A 23 -5.77 -17.06 33.43
N GLY A 24 -5.95 -15.90 32.77
CA GLY A 24 -5.14 -14.70 33.02
C GLY A 24 -5.00 -13.72 31.87
N ASP A 25 -5.08 -14.10 30.60
CA ASP A 25 -4.69 -13.14 29.53
C ASP A 25 -5.80 -12.14 29.14
N VAL A 26 -5.40 -10.94 28.69
CA VAL A 26 -6.32 -9.90 28.19
C VAL A 26 -6.41 -10.03 26.67
N HIS A 27 -7.61 -10.24 26.12
CA HIS A 27 -7.82 -10.45 24.69
C HIS A 27 -8.49 -9.23 24.05
N PRO A 28 -7.74 -8.38 23.31
CA PRO A 28 -8.33 -7.26 22.60
C PRO A 28 -9.35 -7.73 21.57
N THR A 29 -10.54 -7.14 21.59
CA THR A 29 -11.62 -7.39 20.62
C THR A 29 -11.83 -6.21 19.67
N GLN A 30 -11.30 -5.04 20.02
CA GLN A 30 -11.27 -3.86 19.19
C GLN A 30 -9.99 -3.07 19.46
N ILE A 31 -9.18 -2.88 18.44
CA ILE A 31 -8.01 -2.00 18.42
C ILE A 31 -8.09 -1.04 17.22
N PRO A 32 -7.49 0.16 17.28
CA PRO A 32 -7.53 1.13 16.20
C PRO A 32 -7.06 0.58 14.87
N GLY A 33 -7.85 0.95 13.85
CA GLY A 33 -7.86 0.43 12.49
C GLY A 33 -6.71 0.88 11.58
N GLY A 34 -5.97 1.89 12.00
CA GLY A 34 -5.11 2.67 11.12
C GLY A 34 -4.77 3.99 11.80
N LEU A 35 -4.66 5.04 11.01
CA LEU A 35 -4.26 6.35 11.50
C LEU A 35 -5.38 6.98 12.36
N THR A 36 -5.04 7.37 13.58
CA THR A 36 -5.94 8.08 14.49
C THR A 36 -5.44 9.50 14.65
N ALA A 37 -6.27 10.50 14.33
CA ALA A 37 -5.90 11.90 14.55
C ALA A 37 -5.78 12.20 16.05
N LEU A 38 -4.89 13.13 16.40
CA LEU A 38 -4.66 13.53 17.80
C LEU A 38 -5.93 13.94 18.57
N GLY A 39 -6.89 14.55 17.87
CA GLY A 39 -8.16 15.03 18.43
C GLY A 39 -9.30 14.03 18.42
N ASP A 40 -9.13 12.87 17.79
CA ASP A 40 -10.18 11.87 17.65
C ASP A 40 -10.27 10.96 18.87
N THR A 41 -11.45 10.44 19.14
CA THR A 41 -11.63 9.44 20.20
C THR A 41 -11.13 8.09 19.72
N LEU A 42 -10.16 7.56 20.44
CA LEU A 42 -9.61 6.22 20.26
C LEU A 42 -10.32 5.26 21.21
N SER A 43 -10.85 4.17 20.64
CA SER A 43 -11.57 3.13 21.38
C SER A 43 -10.84 1.79 21.37
N LEU A 44 -10.56 1.28 22.56
CA LEU A 44 -10.03 -0.06 22.81
C LEU A 44 -11.07 -0.90 23.54
N ARG A 45 -11.25 -2.16 23.13
CA ARG A 45 -12.13 -3.13 23.81
C ARG A 45 -11.41 -4.45 24.00
N TRP A 46 -11.75 -5.17 25.05
CA TRP A 46 -11.25 -6.52 25.33
C TRP A 46 -12.37 -7.42 25.88
N ALA A 47 -12.19 -8.73 25.76
CA ALA A 47 -13.23 -9.71 26.06
C ALA A 47 -13.49 -9.84 27.57
N GLU A 48 -12.44 -9.72 28.38
CA GLU A 48 -12.50 -9.90 29.82
C GLU A 48 -13.08 -8.66 30.50
N PRO A 49 -13.93 -8.79 31.52
CA PRO A 49 -14.43 -7.67 32.30
C PRO A 49 -13.38 -7.18 33.32
N LEU A 50 -12.13 -7.01 32.88
CA LEU A 50 -11.01 -6.53 33.68
C LEU A 50 -10.85 -5.02 33.51
N ASP A 51 -10.42 -4.32 34.57
CA ASP A 51 -9.92 -2.96 34.46
C ASP A 51 -8.46 -3.03 33.99
N CYS A 52 -8.12 -2.30 32.93
CA CYS A 52 -6.81 -2.36 32.31
C CYS A 52 -6.17 -0.97 32.20
N GLN A 53 -4.85 -0.94 32.36
CA GLN A 53 -3.99 0.18 32.05
C GLN A 53 -3.39 -0.02 30.66
N LEU A 54 -3.41 1.03 29.84
CA LEU A 54 -2.67 1.05 28.58
C LEU A 54 -1.20 1.37 28.88
N GLU A 55 -0.31 0.50 28.41
CA GLU A 55 1.13 0.77 28.34
C GLU A 55 1.53 1.01 26.89
N LEU A 56 2.43 1.97 26.66
CA LEU A 56 2.86 2.40 25.33
C LEU A 56 4.36 2.64 25.29
N GLY A 57 4.96 2.47 24.12
CA GLY A 57 6.38 2.70 23.91
C GLY A 57 6.80 2.56 22.45
N PRO A 58 8.06 2.84 22.13
CA PRO A 58 8.57 2.74 20.75
C PRO A 58 8.79 1.28 20.31
N THR A 59 8.98 0.36 21.25
CA THR A 59 9.19 -1.06 21.00
C THR A 59 8.46 -1.92 22.04
N PRO A 60 8.17 -3.20 21.75
CA PRO A 60 7.52 -4.11 22.69
C PRO A 60 8.28 -4.30 24.02
N GLU A 61 9.59 -4.09 24.02
CA GLU A 61 10.45 -4.24 25.20
C GLU A 61 10.40 -3.01 26.14
N ASN A 62 9.94 -1.86 25.66
CA ASN A 62 10.02 -0.57 26.34
C ASN A 62 8.65 0.08 26.51
N LEU A 63 7.68 -0.65 27.06
CA LEU A 63 6.34 -0.16 27.32
C LEU A 63 6.23 0.46 28.71
N LEU A 64 5.64 1.65 28.81
CA LEU A 64 5.38 2.35 30.06
C LEU A 64 3.89 2.68 30.19
N PRO A 65 3.33 2.68 31.42
CA PRO A 65 1.96 3.13 31.65
C PRO A 65 1.73 4.54 31.10
N LEU A 66 0.68 4.71 30.30
CA LEU A 66 0.22 6.03 29.88
C LEU A 66 -0.68 6.64 30.96
N ASP A 67 -0.22 7.71 31.58
CA ASP A 67 -0.98 8.41 32.63
C ASP A 67 -2.38 8.81 32.13
N GLY A 68 -3.41 8.44 32.89
CA GLY A 68 -4.81 8.72 32.52
C GLY A 68 -5.44 7.74 31.52
N ALA A 69 -4.69 6.76 31.01
CA ALA A 69 -5.19 5.72 30.11
C ALA A 69 -5.59 4.42 30.85
N ALA A 70 -6.35 4.56 31.94
CA ALA A 70 -6.95 3.44 32.65
C ALA A 70 -8.41 3.27 32.23
N GLY A 71 -8.75 2.10 31.70
CA GLY A 71 -10.10 1.76 31.26
C GLY A 71 -10.89 0.98 32.32
N GLY A 72 -12.22 1.09 32.22
CA GLY A 72 -13.15 0.27 33.01
C GLY A 72 -13.29 -1.13 32.41
N PRO A 73 -14.25 -1.96 32.90
CA PRO A 73 -14.34 -3.36 32.52
C PRO A 73 -14.57 -3.53 31.02
N GLY A 74 -13.57 -4.08 30.32
CA GLY A 74 -13.64 -4.42 28.89
C GLY A 74 -13.48 -3.24 27.93
N ALA A 75 -13.22 -2.02 28.40
CA ALA A 75 -13.19 -0.84 27.52
C ALA A 75 -12.33 0.32 28.03
N LEU A 76 -11.64 0.97 27.08
CA LEU A 76 -10.93 2.23 27.26
C LEU A 76 -11.22 3.15 26.06
N ASP A 77 -11.74 4.35 26.34
CA ASP A 77 -11.92 5.42 25.36
C ASP A 77 -11.12 6.65 25.81
N PHE A 78 -10.31 7.22 24.92
CA PHE A 78 -9.55 8.44 25.21
C PHE A 78 -9.27 9.25 23.94
N VAL A 79 -8.89 10.52 24.12
CA VAL A 79 -8.39 11.37 23.03
C VAL A 79 -6.87 11.47 23.18
N PRO A 80 -6.06 11.11 22.16
CA PRO A 80 -4.60 11.10 22.27
C PRO A 80 -4.01 12.42 22.80
N ASP A 81 -4.44 13.56 22.26
CA ASP A 81 -3.97 14.89 22.68
C ASP A 81 -4.25 15.18 24.16
N SER A 82 -5.40 14.71 24.67
CA SER A 82 -5.76 14.90 26.08
C SER A 82 -4.83 14.18 27.06
N LEU A 83 -4.14 13.13 26.59
CA LEU A 83 -3.18 12.35 27.36
C LEU A 83 -1.72 12.70 27.01
N GLY A 84 -1.49 13.72 26.17
CA GLY A 84 -0.15 14.17 25.79
C GLY A 84 0.58 13.20 24.86
N LEU A 85 -0.13 12.31 24.17
CA LEU A 85 0.44 11.49 23.11
C LEU A 85 0.91 12.37 21.96
N THR A 86 2.07 12.05 21.39
CA THR A 86 2.57 12.71 20.18
C THR A 86 2.29 11.85 18.94
N PRO A 87 2.26 12.46 17.74
CA PRO A 87 2.21 11.70 16.50
C PRO A 87 3.32 10.66 16.40
N GLY A 88 3.02 9.54 15.76
CA GLY A 88 3.98 8.49 15.48
C GLY A 88 3.41 7.08 15.54
N ALA A 89 4.31 6.13 15.35
CA ALA A 89 4.05 4.70 15.46
C ALA A 89 4.45 4.22 16.84
N TRP A 90 3.50 3.68 17.57
CA TRP A 90 3.65 3.21 18.94
C TRP A 90 3.37 1.72 19.01
N THR A 91 4.05 1.03 19.92
CA THR A 91 3.64 -0.28 20.40
C THR A 91 2.83 -0.09 21.67
N ALA A 92 1.70 -0.77 21.77
CA ALA A 92 0.76 -0.70 22.89
C ALA A 92 0.52 -2.07 23.52
N ARG A 93 0.18 -2.11 24.80
CA ARG A 93 -0.25 -3.32 25.52
C ARG A 93 -1.28 -2.96 26.58
N LEU A 94 -2.28 -3.82 26.76
CA LEU A 94 -3.20 -3.74 27.89
C LEU A 94 -2.66 -4.58 29.03
N VAL A 95 -2.63 -4.01 30.24
CA VAL A 95 -2.20 -4.69 31.47
C VAL A 95 -3.31 -4.58 32.50
N SER A 96 -3.73 -5.71 33.08
CA SER A 96 -4.74 -5.72 34.14
C SER A 96 -4.25 -4.94 35.37
N LEU A 97 -5.12 -4.06 35.88
CA LEU A 97 -4.88 -3.32 37.12
C LEU A 97 -4.98 -4.20 38.37
N VAL A 98 -5.55 -5.41 38.24
CA VAL A 98 -5.73 -6.36 39.35
C VAL A 98 -4.54 -7.31 39.46
N ASN A 99 -3.99 -7.74 38.32
CA ASN A 99 -2.87 -8.67 38.26
C ASN A 99 -1.98 -8.33 37.06
N ALA A 100 -0.79 -7.78 37.31
CA ALA A 100 0.10 -7.32 36.24
C ALA A 100 0.66 -8.45 35.34
N ALA A 101 0.47 -9.73 35.69
CA ALA A 101 0.79 -10.85 34.81
C ALA A 101 -0.23 -11.02 33.68
N ASP A 102 -1.43 -10.51 33.87
CA ASP A 102 -2.55 -10.60 32.93
C ASP A 102 -2.42 -9.47 31.91
N THR A 103 -1.91 -9.80 30.72
CA THR A 103 -1.59 -8.81 29.68
C THR A 103 -2.11 -9.24 28.31
N SER A 104 -2.29 -8.27 27.41
CA SER A 104 -2.51 -8.56 25.99
C SER A 104 -1.18 -8.81 25.28
N LEU A 105 -1.26 -9.46 24.11
CA LEU A 105 -0.19 -9.33 23.13
C LEU A 105 0.02 -7.85 22.78
N PRO A 106 1.28 -7.41 22.53
CA PRO A 106 1.54 -6.07 22.03
C PRO A 106 0.87 -5.86 20.67
N PHE A 107 0.32 -4.67 20.44
CA PHE A 107 -0.32 -4.29 19.19
C PHE A 107 0.12 -2.88 18.76
N PRO A 108 0.13 -2.57 17.45
CA PRO A 108 0.53 -1.25 16.97
C PRO A 108 -0.55 -0.21 17.24
N LEU A 109 -0.13 1.03 17.45
CA LEU A 109 -0.99 2.20 17.52
C LEU A 109 -0.37 3.35 16.72
N PHE A 110 -1.11 3.88 15.74
CA PHE A 110 -0.63 4.93 14.84
C PHE A 110 -1.36 6.25 15.10
N ILE A 111 -0.63 7.23 15.61
CA ILE A 111 -1.15 8.59 15.88
C ILE A 111 -0.74 9.50 14.74
N GLU A 112 -1.72 10.01 14.01
CA GLU A 112 -1.53 10.88 12.86
C GLU A 112 -1.10 12.28 13.29
N ALA A 113 -0.17 12.87 12.56
CA ALA A 113 0.21 14.26 12.67
C ALA A 113 -0.83 15.14 11.97
N ASP A 114 -1.02 16.36 12.48
CA ASP A 114 -1.91 17.36 11.91
C ASP A 114 -1.30 18.07 10.68
N GLN A 115 0.00 17.94 10.47
CA GLN A 115 0.76 18.54 9.36
C GLN A 115 1.11 17.52 8.28
N ALA A 116 1.05 17.94 7.01
CA ALA A 116 1.55 17.18 5.87
C ALA A 116 2.98 17.64 5.48
N PRO A 117 3.80 16.80 4.83
CA PRO A 117 5.18 17.16 4.49
C PRO A 117 5.22 18.18 3.35
N LEU A 118 5.95 19.28 3.55
CA LEU A 118 6.09 20.32 2.54
C LEU A 118 7.14 19.93 1.49
N MET A 119 6.74 19.89 0.22
CA MET A 119 7.63 19.60 -0.91
C MET A 119 8.56 20.77 -1.22
N LEU A 120 9.86 20.49 -1.36
CA LEU A 120 10.91 21.50 -1.55
C LEU A 120 11.52 21.48 -2.95
N SER A 121 11.84 20.31 -3.50
CA SER A 121 12.52 20.20 -4.79
C SER A 121 12.19 18.89 -5.49
N PRO A 122 11.92 18.91 -6.81
CA PRO A 122 11.68 20.09 -7.64
C PRO A 122 10.50 20.92 -7.13
N ALA A 123 10.68 22.25 -7.07
CA ALA A 123 9.63 23.15 -6.64
C ALA A 123 8.53 23.24 -7.70
N ASN A 124 7.33 23.63 -7.29
CA ASN A 124 6.20 23.71 -8.21
C ASN A 124 6.48 24.73 -9.33
N GLY A 125 6.37 24.28 -10.58
CA GLY A 125 6.67 25.04 -11.78
C GLY A 125 8.14 25.01 -12.22
N ASP A 126 9.00 24.26 -11.55
CA ASP A 126 10.41 24.16 -11.92
C ASP A 126 10.60 23.52 -13.31
N THR A 127 11.73 23.85 -13.92
CA THR A 127 12.26 23.15 -15.08
C THR A 127 13.61 22.55 -14.71
N VAL A 128 13.75 21.23 -14.78
CA VAL A 128 14.93 20.48 -14.32
C VAL A 128 15.61 19.73 -15.46
N PRO A 129 16.93 19.51 -15.43
CA PRO A 129 17.57 18.64 -16.41
C PRO A 129 17.05 17.21 -16.27
N GLY A 130 16.79 16.51 -17.38
CA GLY A 130 16.19 15.16 -17.40
C GLY A 130 17.04 14.04 -16.76
N GLY A 131 18.26 14.33 -16.33
CA GLY A 131 19.13 13.37 -15.65
C GLY A 131 19.15 13.58 -14.13
N GLY A 132 18.73 12.56 -13.38
CA GLY A 132 18.96 12.47 -11.93
C GLY A 132 18.15 13.45 -11.08
N VAL A 133 16.81 13.42 -11.21
CA VAL A 133 15.91 14.21 -10.37
C VAL A 133 15.87 13.64 -8.96
N THR A 134 16.15 14.48 -7.95
CA THR A 134 16.01 14.13 -6.53
C THR A 134 14.83 14.87 -5.93
N LEU A 135 13.86 14.11 -5.44
CA LEU A 135 12.69 14.62 -4.72
C LEU A 135 13.09 14.91 -3.26
N ARG A 136 12.67 16.06 -2.71
CA ARG A 136 13.02 16.51 -1.36
C ARG A 136 11.86 17.22 -0.68
N TRP A 137 11.65 16.96 0.61
CA TRP A 137 10.57 17.55 1.40
C TRP A 137 11.01 17.86 2.84
N GLU A 138 10.20 18.61 3.58
CA GLU A 138 10.41 18.89 5.00
C GLU A 138 9.99 17.70 5.88
N PRO A 139 10.76 17.35 6.93
CA PRO A 139 10.33 16.34 7.89
C PRO A 139 9.13 16.83 8.71
N VAL A 140 8.20 15.92 8.99
CA VAL A 140 7.11 16.12 9.94
C VAL A 140 7.48 15.44 11.26
N LEU A 141 7.31 16.15 12.38
CA LEU A 141 7.67 15.62 13.69
C LEU A 141 6.82 14.38 14.03
N GLY A 142 7.48 13.32 14.50
CA GLY A 142 6.83 12.06 14.85
C GLY A 142 6.53 11.15 13.67
N VAL A 143 6.79 11.57 12.43
CA VAL A 143 6.53 10.77 11.23
C VAL A 143 7.78 9.94 10.88
N PRO A 144 7.70 8.60 10.92
CA PRO A 144 8.86 7.73 10.72
C PRO A 144 9.18 7.45 9.24
N TYR A 145 8.18 7.52 8.35
CA TYR A 145 8.35 7.22 6.92
C TYR A 145 7.54 8.21 6.06
N TYR A 146 7.87 8.26 4.78
CA TYR A 146 7.17 9.07 3.80
C TYR A 146 6.85 8.23 2.57
N HIS A 147 5.61 8.30 2.12
CA HIS A 147 5.17 7.68 0.89
C HIS A 147 5.21 8.72 -0.23
N VAL A 148 6.09 8.51 -1.20
CA VAL A 148 6.27 9.36 -2.36
C VAL A 148 5.54 8.75 -3.54
N LEU A 149 4.70 9.55 -4.21
CA LEU A 149 4.02 9.17 -5.45
C LEU A 149 4.46 10.10 -6.57
N PHE A 150 4.78 9.52 -7.72
CA PHE A 150 5.25 10.24 -8.89
C PHE A 150 4.43 9.88 -10.13
N SER A 151 3.86 10.89 -10.77
CA SER A 151 2.98 10.79 -11.93
C SER A 151 3.59 11.52 -13.12
N ASP A 152 3.44 10.94 -14.31
CA ASP A 152 3.76 11.63 -15.57
C ASP A 152 2.53 12.24 -16.26
N GLN A 153 1.41 12.28 -15.54
CA GLN A 153 0.22 13.05 -15.88
C GLN A 153 -0.18 14.00 -14.76
N GLU A 154 -0.98 14.99 -15.11
CA GLU A 154 -1.57 15.92 -14.14
C GLU A 154 -2.39 15.16 -13.10
N ILE A 155 -2.13 15.44 -11.83
CA ILE A 155 -2.92 14.95 -10.72
C ILE A 155 -3.96 16.03 -10.43
N LEU A 156 -5.21 15.76 -10.74
CA LEU A 156 -6.33 16.65 -10.41
C LEU A 156 -6.86 16.28 -9.03
N ILE A 157 -7.13 17.30 -8.21
CA ILE A 157 -7.88 17.14 -6.97
C ILE A 157 -9.27 17.70 -7.26
N GLU A 158 -10.25 16.82 -7.37
CA GLU A 158 -11.65 17.15 -7.57
C GLU A 158 -12.42 17.01 -6.25
N GLU A 159 -13.63 17.53 -6.18
CA GLU A 159 -14.55 17.27 -5.07
C GLU A 159 -15.59 16.25 -5.55
N ASP A 160 -15.81 15.19 -4.77
CA ASP A 160 -16.86 14.22 -5.05
C ASP A 160 -18.26 14.81 -4.80
N GLU A 161 -19.30 13.99 -4.98
CA GLU A 161 -20.69 14.41 -4.73
C GLU A 161 -20.97 14.87 -3.28
N ASN A 162 -20.08 14.53 -2.34
CA ASN A 162 -20.16 14.89 -0.92
C ASN A 162 -19.28 16.09 -0.55
N GLY A 163 -18.47 16.59 -1.48
CA GLY A 163 -17.49 17.66 -1.23
C GLY A 163 -16.16 17.15 -0.64
N ASP A 164 -15.94 15.83 -0.63
CA ASP A 164 -14.69 15.23 -0.21
C ASP A 164 -13.68 15.29 -1.37
N PRO A 165 -12.40 15.62 -1.11
CA PRO A 165 -11.39 15.69 -2.16
C PRO A 165 -11.09 14.28 -2.69
N VAL A 166 -11.24 14.10 -4.00
CA VAL A 166 -10.85 12.90 -4.74
C VAL A 166 -9.73 13.21 -5.71
N ILE A 167 -8.85 12.24 -5.94
CA ILE A 167 -7.75 12.35 -6.90
C ILE A 167 -8.23 11.78 -8.23
N ALA A 168 -8.24 12.62 -9.27
CA ALA A 168 -8.54 12.20 -10.63
C ALA A 168 -7.29 12.34 -11.53
N GLY A 169 -7.11 11.39 -12.46
CA GLY A 169 -6.12 11.51 -13.53
C GLY A 169 -4.68 11.17 -13.15
N ALA A 170 -4.41 10.76 -11.90
CA ALA A 170 -3.07 10.41 -11.46
C ALA A 170 -2.55 9.16 -12.18
N ALA A 171 -1.57 9.30 -13.07
CA ALA A 171 -0.90 8.17 -13.70
C ALA A 171 0.39 7.87 -12.95
N ILE A 172 0.30 7.11 -11.86
CA ILE A 172 1.46 6.84 -11.02
C ILE A 172 2.42 5.87 -11.73
N VAL A 173 3.58 6.40 -12.08
CA VAL A 173 4.64 5.67 -12.80
C VAL A 173 5.77 5.22 -11.89
N TRP A 174 5.86 5.76 -10.67
CA TRP A 174 6.83 5.35 -9.67
C TRP A 174 6.34 5.75 -8.27
N GLN A 175 6.58 4.90 -7.27
CA GLN A 175 6.27 5.16 -5.87
C GLN A 175 7.36 4.61 -4.96
N ALA A 176 7.54 5.19 -3.78
CA ALA A 176 8.44 4.63 -2.78
C ALA A 176 8.00 5.00 -1.37
N ILE A 177 8.26 4.13 -0.40
CA ILE A 177 8.18 4.48 1.02
C ILE A 177 9.59 4.48 1.59
N THR A 178 9.99 5.63 2.16
CA THR A 178 11.34 5.86 2.64
C THR A 178 11.36 6.55 4.01
N PRO A 179 12.29 6.19 4.92
CA PRO A 179 12.48 6.93 6.18
C PRO A 179 13.24 8.25 5.98
N SER A 180 13.79 8.49 4.79
CA SER A 180 14.52 9.72 4.48
C SER A 180 13.59 10.81 3.98
N THR A 181 14.03 12.07 4.05
CA THR A 181 13.31 13.22 3.50
C THR A 181 13.71 13.58 2.06
N SER A 182 14.36 12.64 1.39
CA SER A 182 14.75 12.75 -0.01
C SER A 182 14.94 11.38 -0.64
N ILE A 183 14.66 11.27 -1.94
CA ILE A 183 14.88 10.08 -2.75
C ILE A 183 15.11 10.47 -4.21
N ALA A 184 16.02 9.79 -4.93
CA ALA A 184 16.15 10.02 -6.36
C ALA A 184 15.02 9.29 -7.10
N TYR A 185 14.45 9.95 -8.10
CA TYR A 185 13.47 9.32 -8.97
C TYR A 185 14.10 8.10 -9.66
N GLY A 186 13.44 6.95 -9.55
CA GLY A 186 13.91 5.67 -10.05
C GLY A 186 14.82 4.89 -9.11
N ASP A 187 15.12 5.40 -7.90
CA ASP A 187 15.72 4.58 -6.86
C ASP A 187 14.79 3.41 -6.51
N VAL A 188 15.41 2.30 -6.07
CA VAL A 188 14.67 1.15 -5.52
C VAL A 188 13.90 1.60 -4.30
N ASP A 189 12.62 1.26 -4.25
CA ASP A 189 11.75 1.51 -3.09
C ASP A 189 12.32 0.82 -1.83
N PRO A 190 12.74 1.57 -0.80
CA PRO A 190 13.32 1.01 0.42
C PRO A 190 12.37 0.11 1.20
N SER A 191 11.06 0.30 1.05
CA SER A 191 10.05 -0.51 1.74
C SER A 191 9.86 -1.89 1.10
N GLY A 192 10.27 -2.06 -0.16
CA GLY A 192 10.12 -3.31 -0.92
C GLY A 192 8.72 -3.50 -1.53
N PHE A 193 7.72 -2.69 -1.16
CA PHE A 193 6.34 -2.82 -1.61
C PHE A 193 6.17 -2.58 -3.11
N PHE A 194 6.91 -1.63 -3.67
CA PHE A 194 6.72 -1.19 -5.07
C PHE A 194 7.75 -1.79 -6.03
N THR A 195 8.51 -2.79 -5.61
CA THR A 195 9.59 -3.39 -6.42
C THR A 195 9.09 -4.00 -7.73
N GLY A 196 7.89 -4.57 -7.77
CA GLY A 196 7.25 -5.07 -9.00
C GLY A 196 6.66 -3.98 -9.90
N MET A 197 6.34 -2.81 -9.35
CA MET A 197 5.78 -1.64 -10.07
C MET A 197 6.87 -0.70 -10.59
N ASN A 198 8.05 -0.69 -9.96
CA ASN A 198 9.16 0.23 -10.24
C ASN A 198 10.28 -0.37 -11.11
N GLY A 199 10.05 -1.51 -11.78
CA GLY A 199 11.07 -2.36 -12.42
C GLY A 199 12.11 -1.61 -13.27
N ASN A 200 11.66 -0.76 -14.20
CA ASN A 200 12.46 0.36 -14.70
C ASN A 200 11.61 1.63 -14.70
N ALA A 201 11.93 2.57 -13.80
CA ALA A 201 11.30 3.88 -13.78
C ALA A 201 11.31 4.51 -15.18
N ALA A 202 10.16 5.04 -15.59
CA ALA A 202 9.99 5.63 -16.91
C ALA A 202 11.00 6.78 -17.11
N PRO A 203 11.59 6.93 -18.30
CA PRO A 203 12.57 7.96 -18.54
C PRO A 203 11.90 9.34 -18.45
N LEU A 204 12.63 10.29 -17.87
CA LEU A 204 12.19 11.69 -17.80
C LEU A 204 12.53 12.36 -19.12
N VAL A 205 11.53 12.52 -19.99
CA VAL A 205 11.66 13.12 -21.33
C VAL A 205 10.98 14.49 -21.39
N PRO A 206 11.44 15.41 -22.26
CA PRO A 206 10.75 16.68 -22.45
C PRO A 206 9.34 16.52 -23.03
N GLY A 207 8.43 17.44 -22.67
CA GLY A 207 7.06 17.50 -23.20
C GLY A 207 5.98 17.28 -22.13
N PRO A 208 5.98 16.15 -21.40
CA PRO A 208 5.09 15.93 -20.27
C PRO A 208 5.41 16.87 -19.09
N THR A 209 4.37 17.19 -18.32
CA THR A 209 4.51 17.76 -16.98
C THR A 209 4.46 16.63 -15.96
N TYR A 210 5.50 16.53 -15.15
CA TYR A 210 5.62 15.53 -14.10
C TYR A 210 5.08 16.09 -12.80
N ASN A 211 4.36 15.27 -12.07
CA ASN A 211 3.70 15.62 -10.83
C ASN A 211 4.16 14.69 -9.73
N TRP A 212 4.37 15.21 -8.54
CA TRP A 212 4.75 14.40 -7.40
C TRP A 212 4.11 14.94 -6.13
N LEU A 213 3.86 14.01 -5.21
CA LEU A 213 3.34 14.32 -3.89
C LEU A 213 3.99 13.41 -2.85
N VAL A 214 4.01 13.88 -1.61
CA VAL A 214 4.55 13.13 -0.47
C VAL A 214 3.50 13.09 0.62
N LEU A 215 3.27 11.89 1.15
CA LEU A 215 2.36 11.64 2.27
C LEU A 215 3.16 11.18 3.48
N ASN A 216 2.71 11.54 4.67
CA ASN A 216 3.21 10.91 5.89
C ASN A 216 2.89 9.42 5.87
N ASN A 217 3.81 8.59 6.33
CA ASN A 217 3.61 7.15 6.48
C ASN A 217 4.10 6.67 7.84
N TYR A 218 3.31 5.83 8.51
CA TYR A 218 3.56 5.47 9.91
C TYR A 218 4.04 4.02 10.10
N GLY A 219 4.01 3.17 9.08
CA GLY A 219 4.33 1.76 9.24
C GLY A 219 5.17 1.16 8.14
N ASN A 220 5.91 1.98 7.39
CA ASN A 220 6.67 1.56 6.22
C ASN A 220 5.80 0.76 5.22
N ASN A 221 4.55 1.19 5.07
CA ASN A 221 3.50 0.38 4.43
C ASN A 221 2.41 1.28 3.83
N PRO A 222 2.02 1.10 2.55
CA PRO A 222 1.05 1.98 1.89
C PRO A 222 -0.30 2.12 2.61
N ALA A 223 -0.77 1.07 3.30
CA ALA A 223 -2.03 1.10 4.05
C ALA A 223 -2.01 2.06 5.26
N LEU A 224 -0.82 2.52 5.65
CA LEU A 224 -0.59 3.44 6.76
C LEU A 224 -0.08 4.80 6.27
N SER A 225 -0.36 5.15 5.01
CA SER A 225 -0.20 6.49 4.47
C SER A 225 -1.36 7.39 4.89
N SER A 226 -1.03 8.61 5.29
CA SER A 226 -2.01 9.66 5.60
C SER A 226 -2.70 10.15 4.33
N THR A 227 -3.98 10.48 4.44
CA THR A 227 -4.73 11.18 3.39
C THR A 227 -4.54 12.69 3.47
N ARG A 228 -3.88 13.21 4.51
CA ARG A 228 -3.51 14.63 4.61
C ARG A 228 -2.33 14.92 3.68
N GLN A 229 -2.53 15.87 2.77
CA GLN A 229 -1.54 16.27 1.78
C GLN A 229 -1.26 17.77 1.83
N ALA A 230 -0.04 18.15 1.44
CA ALA A 230 0.36 19.55 1.28
C ALA A 230 0.10 20.10 -0.14
N GLY A 231 -0.66 19.36 -0.96
CA GLY A 231 -0.88 19.61 -2.39
C GLY A 231 0.03 18.75 -3.28
N VAL A 232 0.04 19.07 -4.57
CA VAL A 232 0.86 18.41 -5.61
C VAL A 232 1.90 19.41 -6.12
N SER A 233 3.14 18.95 -6.31
CA SER A 233 4.20 19.74 -6.95
C SER A 233 4.39 19.26 -8.38
N ALA A 234 4.46 20.20 -9.32
CA ALA A 234 4.65 19.91 -10.73
C ALA A 234 5.99 20.47 -11.24
N PHE A 235 6.65 19.78 -12.16
CA PHE A 235 7.83 20.29 -12.85
C PHE A 235 7.91 19.78 -14.29
N ASN A 236 8.73 20.44 -15.10
CA ASN A 236 9.01 20.06 -16.48
C ASN A 236 10.47 19.64 -16.64
N VAL A 237 10.74 18.82 -17.65
CA VAL A 237 12.11 18.42 -18.01
C VAL A 237 12.64 19.35 -19.10
N ASP A 238 13.83 19.90 -18.89
CA ASP A 238 14.54 20.72 -19.86
C ASP A 238 15.08 19.89 -21.02
N GLY A 239 15.23 20.55 -22.17
CA GLY A 239 15.75 19.99 -23.40
C GLY A 239 14.69 19.83 -24.48
N GLY A 240 15.15 19.66 -25.71
CA GLY A 240 14.33 19.16 -26.82
C GLY A 240 14.97 17.87 -27.31
N SER A 241 14.18 16.81 -27.44
CA SER A 241 14.63 15.64 -28.21
C SER A 241 14.45 15.93 -29.70
N ALA A 242 15.42 15.53 -30.50
CA ALA A 242 15.30 15.57 -31.96
C ALA A 242 14.48 14.39 -32.51
N LEU A 243 14.15 13.41 -31.66
CA LEU A 243 13.37 12.24 -32.06
C LEU A 243 11.89 12.59 -32.19
N ASP A 244 11.24 12.04 -33.21
CA ASP A 244 9.79 12.07 -33.31
C ASP A 244 9.14 11.16 -32.27
N ALA A 245 7.92 11.48 -31.85
CA ALA A 245 7.16 10.60 -30.96
C ALA A 245 6.75 9.30 -31.68
N PRO A 246 6.95 8.12 -31.07
CA PRO A 246 6.48 6.87 -31.66
C PRO A 246 4.95 6.84 -31.73
N VAL A 247 4.41 6.29 -32.82
CA VAL A 247 2.97 6.13 -33.04
C VAL A 247 2.55 4.73 -32.64
N LEU A 248 1.59 4.63 -31.72
CA LEU A 248 1.04 3.35 -31.26
C LEU A 248 0.10 2.75 -32.32
N LEU A 249 0.35 1.51 -32.73
CA LEU A 249 -0.36 0.85 -33.84
C LEU A 249 -1.38 -0.18 -33.33
N ALA A 250 -0.94 -1.10 -32.47
CA ALA A 250 -1.78 -2.17 -31.91
C ALA A 250 -1.38 -2.44 -30.45
N PRO A 251 -2.32 -2.76 -29.53
CA PRO A 251 -3.77 -2.72 -29.70
C PRO A 251 -4.31 -1.34 -30.14
N ALA A 252 -5.51 -1.28 -30.71
CA ALA A 252 -6.17 -0.01 -31.04
C ALA A 252 -6.81 0.62 -29.80
N GLU A 253 -7.10 1.92 -29.88
CA GLU A 253 -7.72 2.66 -28.77
C GLU A 253 -9.09 2.07 -28.42
N GLY A 254 -9.28 1.69 -27.16
CA GLY A 254 -10.52 1.13 -26.65
C GLY A 254 -10.78 -0.33 -27.05
N ASP A 255 -9.80 -1.04 -27.63
CA ASP A 255 -9.95 -2.46 -27.93
C ASP A 255 -10.29 -3.27 -26.68
N THR A 256 -11.10 -4.32 -26.81
CA THR A 256 -11.34 -5.31 -25.76
C THR A 256 -10.67 -6.62 -26.12
N LEU A 257 -9.76 -7.10 -25.28
CA LEU A 257 -8.91 -8.25 -25.52
C LEU A 257 -9.16 -9.36 -24.49
N GLN A 258 -9.06 -10.62 -24.91
CA GLN A 258 -9.27 -11.81 -24.07
C GLN A 258 -8.23 -12.92 -24.35
N SER A 259 -7.25 -12.63 -25.20
CA SER A 259 -6.25 -13.62 -25.63
C SER A 259 -5.22 -13.90 -24.55
N ASP A 260 -4.62 -15.09 -24.60
CA ASP A 260 -3.52 -15.48 -23.71
C ASP A 260 -2.26 -14.61 -23.87
N SER A 261 -2.00 -14.17 -25.11
CA SER A 261 -0.96 -13.20 -25.40
C SER A 261 -1.52 -11.97 -26.12
N VAL A 262 -0.90 -10.82 -25.86
CA VAL A 262 -1.21 -9.54 -26.50
C VAL A 262 0.05 -9.04 -27.19
N VAL A 263 -0.05 -8.74 -28.48
CA VAL A 263 1.06 -8.19 -29.27
C VAL A 263 0.89 -6.68 -29.41
N PHE A 264 1.84 -5.95 -28.83
CA PHE A 264 1.98 -4.51 -28.95
C PHE A 264 2.86 -4.16 -30.15
N ASN A 265 2.47 -3.15 -30.92
CA ASN A 265 3.22 -2.66 -32.07
C ASN A 265 3.21 -1.13 -32.11
N TRP A 266 4.34 -0.53 -32.47
CA TRP A 266 4.49 0.91 -32.67
C TRP A 266 5.34 1.22 -33.89
N SER A 267 5.35 2.47 -34.35
CA SER A 267 6.17 2.90 -35.48
C SER A 267 7.65 2.99 -35.09
N ALA A 268 8.54 2.64 -36.02
CA ALA A 268 9.96 2.97 -35.89
C ALA A 268 10.15 4.50 -35.94
N VAL A 269 11.07 5.00 -35.10
CA VAL A 269 11.49 6.39 -35.01
C VAL A 269 12.92 6.49 -35.51
N ASP A 270 13.17 7.38 -36.47
CA ASP A 270 14.52 7.61 -37.00
C ASP A 270 15.43 8.21 -35.93
N GLY A 271 16.67 7.72 -35.84
CA GLY A 271 17.62 8.11 -34.79
C GLY A 271 17.38 7.48 -33.40
N ALA A 272 16.27 6.77 -33.18
CA ALA A 272 16.06 6.04 -31.93
C ALA A 272 16.98 4.81 -31.87
N SER A 273 17.71 4.67 -30.77
CA SER A 273 18.59 3.53 -30.51
C SER A 273 17.87 2.36 -29.85
N HIS A 274 16.86 2.66 -29.03
CA HIS A 274 16.00 1.69 -28.35
C HIS A 274 14.67 2.33 -27.94
N TYR A 275 13.77 1.50 -27.45
CA TYR A 275 12.48 1.88 -26.91
C TYR A 275 12.30 1.36 -25.49
N GLN A 276 11.53 2.08 -24.68
CA GLN A 276 11.02 1.59 -23.41
C GLN A 276 9.50 1.52 -23.48
N PHE A 277 8.96 0.32 -23.38
CA PHE A 277 7.53 0.04 -23.27
C PHE A 277 7.12 0.14 -21.81
N VAL A 278 6.00 0.80 -21.54
CA VAL A 278 5.38 0.88 -20.20
C VAL A 278 3.89 0.59 -20.32
N LEU A 279 3.41 -0.33 -19.47
CA LEU A 279 2.01 -0.70 -19.34
C LEU A 279 1.55 -0.45 -17.90
N SER A 280 0.42 0.23 -17.77
CA SER A 280 -0.21 0.56 -16.50
C SER A 280 -1.64 0.01 -16.48
N ARG A 281 -2.06 -0.51 -15.32
CA ARG A 281 -3.45 -0.84 -15.03
C ARG A 281 -4.16 0.40 -14.53
N ILE A 282 -5.34 0.69 -15.06
CA ILE A 282 -6.24 1.70 -14.49
C ILE A 282 -6.98 1.05 -13.32
N VAL A 283 -6.88 1.68 -12.15
CA VAL A 283 -7.55 1.30 -10.90
C VAL A 283 -8.52 2.42 -10.55
N ASP A 284 -9.75 2.05 -10.24
CA ASP A 284 -10.79 2.96 -9.76
C ASP A 284 -11.21 2.46 -8.39
N GLU A 285 -10.88 3.22 -7.34
CA GLU A 285 -11.25 2.94 -5.96
C GLU A 285 -11.92 4.16 -5.36
N ASP A 286 -13.20 3.99 -4.99
CA ASP A 286 -14.03 5.03 -4.35
C ASP A 286 -14.05 6.37 -5.12
N GLY A 287 -14.05 6.31 -6.47
CA GLY A 287 -14.06 7.49 -7.33
C GLY A 287 -12.69 8.11 -7.58
N ASN A 288 -11.61 7.52 -7.06
CA ASN A 288 -10.24 7.87 -7.39
C ASN A 288 -9.76 6.99 -8.54
N GLU A 289 -9.71 7.55 -9.76
CA GLU A 289 -9.10 6.86 -10.91
C GLU A 289 -7.60 7.16 -10.96
N GLY A 290 -6.80 6.10 -10.86
CA GLY A 290 -5.35 6.15 -11.01
C GLY A 290 -4.81 5.10 -11.99
N ALA A 291 -3.63 5.33 -12.55
CA ALA A 291 -2.90 4.31 -13.31
C ALA A 291 -1.72 3.79 -12.48
N VAL A 292 -1.53 2.48 -12.45
CA VAL A 292 -0.47 1.79 -11.71
C VAL A 292 0.38 1.01 -12.71
N GLY A 293 1.68 1.28 -12.83
CA GLY A 293 2.61 0.48 -13.63
C GLY A 293 2.55 -1.01 -13.27
N VAL A 294 2.34 -1.88 -14.26
CA VAL A 294 2.28 -3.34 -14.06
C VAL A 294 3.31 -4.09 -14.89
N PHE A 295 3.88 -3.45 -15.92
CA PHE A 295 4.90 -4.05 -16.76
C PHE A 295 5.70 -2.96 -17.47
N ASP A 296 7.00 -3.20 -17.60
CA ASP A 296 7.88 -2.38 -18.42
C ASP A 296 8.92 -3.26 -19.13
N GLN A 297 9.41 -2.79 -20.27
CA GLN A 297 10.50 -3.47 -20.97
C GLN A 297 11.28 -2.52 -21.88
N VAL A 298 12.61 -2.59 -21.80
CA VAL A 298 13.52 -1.96 -22.78
C VAL A 298 13.76 -2.93 -23.95
N THR A 299 13.63 -2.44 -25.19
CA THR A 299 13.79 -3.25 -26.39
C THR A 299 14.30 -2.43 -27.59
N GLY A 300 15.08 -3.04 -28.47
CA GLY A 300 15.46 -2.46 -29.76
C GLY A 300 14.44 -2.73 -30.88
N GLN A 301 13.37 -3.47 -30.59
CA GLN A 301 12.33 -3.82 -31.56
C GLN A 301 11.17 -2.82 -31.49
N THR A 302 10.30 -2.85 -32.50
CA THR A 302 9.05 -2.06 -32.54
C THR A 302 7.80 -2.90 -32.28
N SER A 303 8.00 -4.08 -31.69
CA SER A 303 6.94 -5.00 -31.32
C SER A 303 7.30 -5.72 -30.03
N LEU A 304 6.30 -6.01 -29.21
CA LEU A 304 6.42 -6.77 -27.97
C LEU A 304 5.24 -7.72 -27.82
N GLU A 305 5.50 -8.99 -27.52
CA GLU A 305 4.47 -9.95 -27.14
C GLU A 305 4.47 -10.14 -25.62
N LEU A 306 3.32 -9.89 -25.00
CA LEU A 306 3.10 -9.99 -23.57
C LEU A 306 2.26 -11.24 -23.26
N PRO A 307 2.65 -12.09 -22.29
CA PRO A 307 1.83 -13.22 -21.84
C PRO A 307 0.68 -12.73 -20.94
N ALA A 308 -0.31 -12.08 -21.56
CA ALA A 308 -1.37 -11.33 -20.91
C ALA A 308 -2.17 -12.15 -19.87
N SER A 309 -2.53 -13.41 -20.13
CA SER A 309 -3.34 -14.19 -19.18
C SER A 309 -2.60 -14.54 -17.89
N SER A 310 -1.27 -14.48 -17.88
CA SER A 310 -0.42 -14.70 -16.71
C SER A 310 -0.06 -13.42 -15.94
N LEU A 311 -0.35 -12.24 -16.50
CA LEU A 311 0.10 -10.97 -15.92
C LEU A 311 -1.05 -9.98 -15.69
N LEU A 312 -2.05 -10.01 -16.56
CA LEU A 312 -3.17 -9.08 -16.56
C LEU A 312 -4.39 -9.73 -15.90
N VAL A 313 -5.26 -8.86 -15.40
CA VAL A 313 -6.53 -9.18 -14.76
C VAL A 313 -7.65 -8.39 -15.46
N ASP A 314 -8.90 -8.66 -15.12
CA ASP A 314 -10.05 -7.92 -15.69
C ASP A 314 -9.94 -6.43 -15.31
N SER A 315 -9.59 -5.59 -16.29
CA SER A 315 -9.30 -4.17 -16.05
C SER A 315 -9.16 -3.37 -17.34
N ARG A 316 -9.21 -2.04 -17.20
CA ARG A 316 -8.65 -1.11 -18.18
C ARG A 316 -7.13 -1.02 -18.03
N TYR A 317 -6.44 -0.89 -19.15
CA TYR A 317 -5.01 -0.74 -19.24
C TYR A 317 -4.65 0.44 -20.13
N ARG A 318 -3.57 1.13 -19.78
CA ARG A 318 -2.98 2.22 -20.54
C ARG A 318 -1.54 1.88 -20.85
N TRP A 319 -1.10 2.11 -22.07
CA TRP A 319 0.29 1.87 -22.47
C TRP A 319 0.87 3.01 -23.27
N LYS A 320 2.20 3.11 -23.20
CA LYS A 320 3.00 4.13 -23.88
C LYS A 320 4.37 3.57 -24.23
N VAL A 321 5.02 4.21 -25.20
CA VAL A 321 6.37 3.86 -25.62
C VAL A 321 7.22 5.12 -25.64
N TYR A 322 8.41 5.03 -25.06
CA TYR A 322 9.44 6.06 -25.17
C TYR A 322 10.41 5.65 -26.27
N ALA A 323 10.74 6.56 -27.18
CA ALA A 323 11.84 6.40 -28.13
C ALA A 323 13.06 7.15 -27.59
N LEU A 324 14.20 6.46 -27.48
CA LEU A 324 15.41 6.99 -26.83
C LEU A 324 16.64 6.87 -27.74
N ASP A 325 17.45 7.92 -27.80
CA ASP A 325 18.75 7.90 -28.47
C ASP A 325 19.85 7.29 -27.57
N GLU A 326 21.08 7.20 -28.08
CA GLU A 326 22.21 6.62 -27.33
C GLU A 326 22.58 7.42 -26.07
N SER A 327 22.16 8.68 -25.97
CA SER A 327 22.42 9.55 -24.83
C SER A 327 21.30 9.52 -23.77
N GLY A 328 20.22 8.78 -24.04
CA GLY A 328 19.04 8.69 -23.18
C GLY A 328 18.05 9.84 -23.34
N GLN A 329 18.25 10.71 -24.34
CA GLN A 329 17.26 11.73 -24.68
C GLN A 329 16.17 11.11 -25.56
N GLY A 330 14.92 11.54 -25.38
CA GLY A 330 13.82 10.87 -26.04
C GLY A 330 12.50 11.62 -26.05
N THR A 331 11.51 10.97 -26.62
CA THR A 331 10.12 11.43 -26.68
C THR A 331 9.19 10.28 -26.30
N ALA A 332 8.05 10.63 -25.69
CA ALA A 332 7.00 9.68 -25.40
C ALA A 332 5.95 9.68 -26.51
N SER A 333 5.36 8.52 -26.80
CA SER A 333 4.11 8.45 -27.55
C SER A 333 2.98 9.16 -26.81
N ALA A 334 1.92 9.53 -27.53
CA ALA A 334 0.62 9.67 -26.87
C ALA A 334 0.25 8.33 -26.21
N PRO A 335 -0.37 8.32 -25.02
CA PRO A 335 -0.84 7.09 -24.41
C PRO A 335 -2.01 6.52 -25.22
N ARG A 336 -2.22 5.20 -25.09
CA ARG A 336 -3.38 4.50 -25.65
C ARG A 336 -3.97 3.55 -24.62
N GLU A 337 -5.30 3.39 -24.60
CA GLU A 337 -5.98 2.47 -23.70
C GLU A 337 -6.59 1.26 -24.41
N PHE A 338 -6.72 0.16 -23.67
CA PHE A 338 -7.48 -1.03 -24.04
C PHE A 338 -8.09 -1.66 -22.78
N VAL A 339 -9.11 -2.50 -22.96
CA VAL A 339 -9.71 -3.32 -21.91
C VAL A 339 -9.18 -4.74 -22.06
N TYR A 340 -8.72 -5.34 -20.97
CA TYR A 340 -8.44 -6.78 -20.92
C TYR A 340 -9.51 -7.44 -20.07
N VAL A 341 -10.10 -8.50 -20.60
CA VAL A 341 -11.09 -9.30 -19.91
C VAL A 341 -10.56 -10.71 -19.75
N VAL A 342 -10.54 -11.18 -18.52
CA VAL A 342 -10.20 -12.56 -18.15
C VAL A 342 -11.18 -13.00 -17.07
N ALA A 343 -11.43 -14.29 -16.99
CA ALA A 343 -12.19 -14.86 -15.88
C ALA A 343 -11.59 -14.40 -14.54
N SER A 344 -12.41 -14.27 -13.50
CA SER A 344 -11.97 -13.91 -12.15
C SER A 344 -12.61 -14.81 -11.08
N GLY A 345 -11.93 -14.97 -9.96
CA GLY A 345 -12.43 -15.61 -8.75
C GLY A 345 -11.98 -14.82 -7.52
N ARG A 346 -12.75 -14.88 -6.44
CA ARG A 346 -12.48 -14.10 -5.22
C ARG A 346 -11.56 -14.85 -4.27
N LEU A 347 -10.46 -14.25 -3.86
CA LEU A 347 -9.61 -14.76 -2.78
C LEU A 347 -9.84 -13.96 -1.50
N LYS A 348 -10.06 -14.66 -0.39
CA LYS A 348 -10.16 -14.08 0.96
C LYS A 348 -9.09 -14.65 1.87
N ILE A 349 -8.29 -13.78 2.45
CA ILE A 349 -7.21 -14.11 3.39
C ILE A 349 -7.68 -13.78 4.80
N ARG A 350 -7.32 -14.65 5.75
CA ARG A 350 -7.44 -14.41 7.19
C ARG A 350 -6.10 -14.68 7.87
N THR A 351 -5.69 -13.84 8.81
CA THR A 351 -4.43 -13.97 9.55
C THR A 351 -4.69 -14.13 11.02
N ARG A 352 -4.08 -15.17 11.61
CA ARG A 352 -4.26 -15.56 13.01
C ARG A 352 -2.96 -16.04 13.63
N ASP A 353 -2.88 -16.01 14.96
CA ASP A 353 -1.80 -16.70 15.69
C ASP A 353 -2.13 -18.20 15.87
N ASP A 354 -1.23 -18.94 16.52
CA ASP A 354 -1.39 -20.37 16.80
C ASP A 354 -2.50 -20.70 17.82
N ASN A 355 -2.93 -19.71 18.61
CA ASN A 355 -4.07 -19.81 19.53
C ASN A 355 -5.41 -19.51 18.82
N GLY A 356 -5.36 -18.98 17.60
CA GLY A 356 -6.52 -18.60 16.80
C GLY A 356 -6.97 -17.15 17.01
N ASP A 357 -6.21 -16.34 17.74
CA ASP A 357 -6.43 -14.91 17.89
C ASP A 357 -6.15 -14.17 16.58
N VAL A 358 -6.79 -13.02 16.40
CA VAL A 358 -6.68 -12.24 15.16
C VAL A 358 -5.34 -11.52 15.14
N LEU A 359 -4.58 -11.71 14.06
CA LEU A 359 -3.42 -10.88 13.75
C LEU A 359 -3.85 -9.83 12.72
N ALA A 360 -3.91 -8.57 13.16
CA ALA A 360 -4.21 -7.43 12.30
C ALA A 360 -2.95 -6.89 11.63
N TYR A 361 -3.09 -6.24 10.46
CA TYR A 361 -1.99 -5.59 9.72
C TYR A 361 -0.85 -6.52 9.30
N VAL A 362 -1.14 -7.81 9.16
CA VAL A 362 -0.18 -8.77 8.63
C VAL A 362 0.07 -8.47 7.16
N GLN A 363 1.35 -8.38 6.80
CA GLN A 363 1.79 -8.23 5.42
C GLN A 363 1.67 -9.59 4.74
N VAL A 364 1.09 -9.62 3.53
CA VAL A 364 0.98 -10.84 2.73
C VAL A 364 1.45 -10.54 1.31
N LEU A 365 2.48 -11.25 0.86
CA LEU A 365 2.91 -11.24 -0.53
C LEU A 365 2.14 -12.33 -1.30
N LEU A 366 1.42 -11.95 -2.34
CA LEU A 366 0.75 -12.88 -3.25
C LEU A 366 1.59 -13.07 -4.51
N THR A 367 2.20 -14.24 -4.66
CA THR A 367 3.01 -14.60 -5.84
C THR A 367 2.21 -15.56 -6.74
N PRO A 368 1.86 -15.17 -7.97
CA PRO A 368 1.21 -16.10 -8.90
C PRO A 368 2.15 -17.24 -9.30
N LEU A 369 1.68 -18.48 -9.14
CA LEU A 369 2.36 -19.71 -9.60
C LEU A 369 1.77 -20.24 -10.91
N GLY A 370 0.54 -19.84 -11.23
CA GLY A 370 -0.15 -20.20 -12.47
C GLY A 370 -1.41 -19.38 -12.76
N GLY A 371 -1.70 -18.33 -11.98
CA GLY A 371 -2.75 -17.34 -12.25
C GLY A 371 -2.17 -16.02 -12.77
N GLY A 372 -3.05 -15.12 -13.22
CA GLY A 372 -2.68 -13.77 -13.68
C GLY A 372 -2.34 -12.81 -12.54
N GLY A 373 -1.32 -11.96 -12.73
CA GLY A 373 -1.01 -10.81 -11.85
C GLY A 373 0.48 -10.57 -11.63
N SER A 374 0.86 -9.35 -11.24
CA SER A 374 2.19 -9.11 -10.63
C SER A 374 2.13 -9.49 -9.15
N ALA A 375 3.28 -9.71 -8.50
CA ALA A 375 3.29 -9.98 -7.07
C ALA A 375 2.74 -8.77 -6.32
N LEU A 376 1.57 -8.92 -5.68
CA LEU A 376 0.92 -7.83 -4.96
C LEU A 376 1.21 -8.01 -3.46
N PRO A 377 1.97 -7.11 -2.83
CA PRO A 377 2.00 -7.04 -1.38
C PRO A 377 0.69 -6.43 -0.89
N VAL A 378 0.03 -7.09 0.05
CA VAL A 378 -1.23 -6.64 0.65
C VAL A 378 -1.13 -6.65 2.17
N VAL A 379 -2.05 -5.95 2.83
CA VAL A 379 -2.13 -5.87 4.28
C VAL A 379 -3.52 -6.24 4.72
N THR A 380 -3.59 -7.12 5.70
CA THR A 380 -4.87 -7.44 6.32
C THR A 380 -5.37 -6.30 7.19
N GLY A 381 -6.68 -6.05 7.18
CA GLY A 381 -7.28 -5.01 8.02
C GLY A 381 -7.25 -5.34 9.52
N SER A 382 -7.90 -4.49 10.33
CA SER A 382 -8.01 -4.64 11.80
C SER A 382 -8.61 -5.96 12.28
N SER A 383 -9.35 -6.66 11.41
CA SER A 383 -9.93 -7.98 11.68
C SER A 383 -9.05 -9.14 11.19
N GLY A 384 -7.82 -8.85 10.76
CA GLY A 384 -6.92 -9.81 10.14
C GLY A 384 -7.47 -10.36 8.83
N GLY A 385 -8.24 -9.56 8.07
CA GLY A 385 -8.90 -9.98 6.83
C GLY A 385 -8.47 -9.13 5.63
N TRP A 386 -8.41 -9.77 4.46
CA TRP A 386 -8.27 -9.13 3.15
C TRP A 386 -9.06 -9.93 2.10
N ASP A 387 -9.67 -9.29 1.11
CA ASP A 387 -10.24 -9.99 -0.05
C ASP A 387 -10.19 -9.15 -1.33
N ASP A 388 -10.00 -9.82 -2.46
CA ASP A 388 -9.95 -9.23 -3.80
C ASP A 388 -10.31 -10.26 -4.88
N ASP A 389 -10.64 -9.78 -6.08
CA ASP A 389 -10.92 -10.58 -7.26
C ASP A 389 -9.63 -10.76 -8.09
N LEU A 390 -9.22 -12.02 -8.29
CA LEU A 390 -7.98 -12.41 -8.96
C LEU A 390 -8.27 -13.31 -10.16
N SER A 391 -7.37 -13.34 -11.15
CA SER A 391 -7.46 -14.31 -12.25
C SER A 391 -7.40 -15.75 -11.73
N PRO A 392 -8.12 -16.72 -12.32
CA PRO A 392 -8.01 -18.12 -11.94
C PRO A 392 -6.58 -18.63 -12.06
N GLY A 393 -6.18 -19.44 -11.08
CA GLY A 393 -4.86 -20.06 -11.03
C GLY A 393 -4.34 -20.26 -9.62
N ALA A 394 -3.13 -20.82 -9.53
CA ALA A 394 -2.46 -21.05 -8.26
C ALA A 394 -1.66 -19.80 -7.83
N TYR A 395 -1.74 -19.47 -6.55
CA TYR A 395 -1.02 -18.39 -5.88
C TYR A 395 -0.30 -18.92 -4.66
N LEU A 396 0.94 -18.50 -4.45
CA LEU A 396 1.67 -18.63 -3.20
C LEU A 396 1.42 -17.37 -2.36
N LEU A 397 0.98 -17.57 -1.13
CA LEU A 397 0.76 -16.51 -0.15
C LEU A 397 1.86 -16.63 0.90
N GLU A 398 2.60 -15.55 1.13
CA GLU A 398 3.66 -15.47 2.12
C GLU A 398 3.35 -14.33 3.08
N ALA A 399 3.01 -14.67 4.33
CA ALA A 399 2.68 -13.70 5.37
C ALA A 399 3.86 -13.49 6.32
N SER A 400 4.11 -12.22 6.64
CA SER A 400 5.10 -11.82 7.63
C SER A 400 4.50 -10.82 8.61
N PHE A 401 4.86 -10.97 9.88
CA PHE A 401 4.39 -10.11 10.96
C PHE A 401 5.44 -10.09 12.07
N ASP A 402 5.86 -8.88 12.49
CA ASP A 402 6.90 -8.71 13.50
C ASP A 402 6.57 -9.48 14.79
N GLY A 403 7.58 -10.14 15.35
CA GLY A 403 7.43 -10.96 16.55
C GLY A 403 6.75 -12.32 16.30
N HIS A 404 6.46 -12.68 15.06
CA HIS A 404 5.89 -13.97 14.68
C HIS A 404 6.76 -14.65 13.61
N GLU A 405 6.68 -15.97 13.53
CA GLU A 405 7.28 -16.72 12.43
C GLU A 405 6.46 -16.50 11.16
N ASP A 406 7.14 -16.38 10.01
CA ASP A 406 6.47 -16.24 8.72
C ASP A 406 5.60 -17.46 8.40
N ALA A 407 4.46 -17.24 7.76
CA ALA A 407 3.55 -18.31 7.31
C ALA A 407 3.42 -18.32 5.80
N SER A 408 3.28 -19.50 5.20
CA SER A 408 2.97 -19.60 3.77
C SER A 408 1.87 -20.62 3.48
N ALA A 409 1.10 -20.35 2.44
CA ALA A 409 0.08 -21.26 1.94
C ALA A 409 -0.05 -21.12 0.42
N GLN A 410 -0.54 -22.17 -0.24
CA GLN A 410 -0.97 -22.09 -1.63
C GLN A 410 -2.49 -21.99 -1.71
N ALA A 411 -2.97 -21.14 -2.60
CA ALA A 411 -4.38 -20.98 -2.90
C ALA A 411 -4.62 -21.22 -4.39
N GLU A 412 -5.65 -21.99 -4.71
CA GLU A 412 -6.18 -22.08 -6.07
C GLU A 412 -7.40 -21.17 -6.15
N VAL A 413 -7.33 -20.17 -7.02
CA VAL A 413 -8.45 -19.30 -7.39
C VAL A 413 -9.13 -19.93 -8.61
N ILE A 414 -10.44 -20.11 -8.52
CA ILE A 414 -11.26 -20.69 -9.59
C ILE A 414 -12.29 -19.63 -10.00
N GLU A 415 -12.60 -19.56 -11.30
CA GLU A 415 -13.61 -18.67 -11.87
C GLU A 415 -14.94 -18.73 -11.10
N ASP A 416 -15.52 -17.55 -10.86
CA ASP A 416 -16.80 -17.35 -10.18
C ASP A 416 -16.91 -18.03 -8.78
N SER A 417 -15.78 -18.26 -8.12
CA SER A 417 -15.72 -18.91 -6.82
C SER A 417 -15.07 -18.04 -5.74
N LEU A 418 -15.46 -18.26 -4.48
CA LEU A 418 -14.78 -17.69 -3.31
C LEU A 418 -13.84 -18.72 -2.71
N ARG A 419 -12.54 -18.42 -2.68
CA ARG A 419 -11.52 -19.18 -1.95
C ARG A 419 -11.19 -18.45 -0.65
N THR A 420 -11.28 -19.12 0.49
CA THR A 420 -10.79 -18.58 1.77
C THR A 420 -9.55 -19.33 2.24
N VAL A 421 -8.51 -18.60 2.61
CA VAL A 421 -7.26 -19.12 3.18
C VAL A 421 -7.04 -18.49 4.56
N THR A 422 -6.65 -19.29 5.54
CA THR A 422 -6.21 -18.79 6.85
C THR A 422 -4.72 -19.05 6.99
N LEU A 423 -3.94 -17.99 7.14
CA LEU A 423 -2.52 -18.01 7.43
C LEU A 423 -2.36 -17.92 8.95
N VAL A 424 -1.68 -18.91 9.53
CA VAL A 424 -1.42 -19.02 10.96
C VAL A 424 0.05 -18.70 11.18
N LEU A 425 0.36 -17.58 11.85
CA LEU A 425 1.71 -17.12 12.15
C LEU A 425 1.96 -17.33 13.65
N PRO A 426 2.73 -18.35 14.07
CA PRO A 426 3.04 -18.56 15.48
C PRO A 426 3.92 -17.42 16.04
N PRO A 427 3.82 -17.07 17.33
CA PRO A 427 4.74 -16.13 17.94
C PRO A 427 6.17 -16.66 17.89
N SER A 428 7.12 -15.77 17.58
CA SER A 428 8.55 -16.12 17.55
C SER A 428 9.01 -16.60 18.93
N PRO A 429 9.80 -17.69 19.01
CA PRO A 429 10.27 -18.19 20.30
C PRO A 429 11.15 -17.15 21.00
N ALA A 430 10.70 -16.67 22.16
CA ALA A 430 11.52 -15.79 23.00
C ALA A 430 12.73 -16.56 23.55
N THR A 431 13.94 -16.12 23.23
CA THR A 431 15.17 -16.65 23.85
C THR A 431 15.49 -15.85 25.12
N LEU A 432 15.29 -16.47 26.29
CA LEU A 432 15.73 -15.90 27.57
C LEU A 432 17.22 -16.26 27.80
N ALA A 433 18.12 -15.28 27.71
CA ALA A 433 19.52 -15.45 28.09
C ALA A 433 19.80 -14.77 29.44
N GLY A 434 20.15 -15.58 30.46
CA GLY A 434 20.54 -15.09 31.78
C GLY A 434 21.76 -15.85 32.30
N THR A 435 22.65 -15.16 33.03
CA THR A 435 23.71 -15.82 33.82
C THR A 435 23.26 -15.90 35.27
N VAL A 436 23.17 -17.12 35.80
CA VAL A 436 22.95 -17.37 37.23
C VAL A 436 24.20 -16.92 37.98
N ARG A 437 24.05 -15.99 38.92
CA ARG A 437 25.08 -15.70 39.94
C ARG A 437 24.62 -16.30 41.26
N ASP A 438 25.38 -17.28 41.73
CA ASP A 438 25.27 -17.84 43.09
C ASP A 438 25.71 -16.83 44.16
#